data_AF-A0A371E6Z6-F1
#
_entry.id   AF-A0A371E6Z6-F1
#
_cell.length_a   1.000
_cell.length_b   1.000
_cell.length_c   1.000
_cell.angle_alpha   90.00
_cell.angle_beta   90.00
_cell.angle_gamma   90.00
#
_symmetry.space_group_name_H-M   'P 1'
#
loop_
_entity.id
_entity.type
_entity.pdbx_description
1 polymer ?
#
loop_
_entity_poly.entity_id
_entity_poly.type
_entity_poly.pdbx_seq_one_letter_code
_entity_poly.pdbx_strand_id
1 'polypeptide(L)'
;GAERLIVDAAVELASHGHKVHVFTAHHDKNRCFEETVAGTFPVTVYGSFLPRHVFYRLHALCAYLRCLFVAFCVLFMWRSFDVILADQVSVVVPILKLKRSTKVVFYCHFPDLLLAQHSTFIRRMYRKPIDYVEEITTGMADLILVNSNFTASTFANTFKYLDAKGVRPAVLYPAVNVDQFNEPSSFKLNFLSINRFERKKNIQLAISAFAMLHSPEGVLKHKDITNASLTIAVLKLFYSLSTISRDFVRSAESAQSCSLIDHGGFDKRLKENVEYLEELKDLAEKEGISNKIRFITSCSTAERNALLSECLCVLYTPKDEHFGIVPLEAMAAYKPVIACNSGGPVESIKNGVTGFLCDPTPQEFSLAMGNLINEPQGAERMGREARRHSFALGHFLKLTFGTVVKETAHKIGVN
;
A
#
# COMPACT_ATOMS: atom_id res chain seq x y z
N GLY A 1 1.01 -2.80 -1.90
CA GLY A 1 1.87 -1.66 -1.55
C GLY A 1 3.05 -1.68 -2.48
N ALA A 2 4.19 -2.21 -2.01
CA ALA A 2 5.42 -2.31 -2.78
C ALA A 2 5.24 -2.95 -4.17
N GLU A 3 4.69 -4.17 -4.22
CA GLU A 3 4.49 -4.87 -5.50
C GLU A 3 3.55 -4.12 -6.46
N ARG A 4 2.52 -3.43 -5.93
CA ARG A 4 1.59 -2.66 -6.76
C ARG A 4 2.30 -1.49 -7.43
N LEU A 5 3.20 -0.80 -6.72
CA LEU A 5 3.99 0.28 -7.28
C LEU A 5 4.83 -0.18 -8.47
N ILE A 6 5.49 -1.33 -8.37
CA ILE A 6 6.32 -1.87 -9.46
C ILE A 6 5.46 -2.25 -10.66
N VAL A 7 4.27 -2.82 -10.43
CA VAL A 7 3.32 -3.11 -11.52
C VAL A 7 2.81 -1.83 -12.17
N ASP A 8 2.41 -0.82 -11.40
CA ASP A 8 1.94 0.46 -11.93
C ASP A 8 3.03 1.17 -12.75
N ALA A 9 4.27 1.16 -12.26
CA ALA A 9 5.41 1.69 -12.99
C ALA A 9 5.65 0.93 -14.31
N ALA A 10 5.50 -0.41 -14.30
CA ALA A 10 5.65 -1.22 -15.50
C ALA A 10 4.55 -0.95 -16.53
N VAL A 11 3.29 -0.81 -16.10
CA VAL A 11 2.16 -0.42 -16.97
C VAL A 11 2.39 0.95 -17.58
N GLU A 12 2.80 1.92 -16.76
CA GLU A 12 3.05 3.30 -17.21
C GLU A 12 4.21 3.40 -18.21
N LEU A 13 5.33 2.74 -17.93
CA LEU A 13 6.46 2.71 -18.87
C LEU A 13 6.08 2.04 -20.19
N ALA A 14 5.30 0.95 -20.13
CA ALA A 14 4.82 0.26 -21.33
C ALA A 14 3.85 1.16 -22.14
N SER A 15 2.95 1.90 -21.48
CA SER A 15 2.01 2.79 -22.17
C SER A 15 2.68 3.98 -22.87
N HIS A 16 3.88 4.37 -22.42
CA HIS A 16 4.73 5.38 -23.06
C HIS A 16 5.66 4.79 -24.15
N GLY A 17 5.50 3.52 -24.52
CA GLY A 17 6.23 2.87 -25.61
C GLY A 17 7.59 2.28 -25.23
N HIS A 18 7.94 2.23 -23.94
CA HIS A 18 9.17 1.56 -23.49
C HIS A 18 9.01 0.04 -23.52
N LYS A 19 10.12 -0.68 -23.79
CA LYS A 19 10.18 -2.15 -23.67
C LYS A 19 10.43 -2.52 -22.22
N VAL A 20 9.36 -2.90 -21.52
CA VAL A 20 9.40 -3.27 -20.11
C VAL A 20 9.45 -4.79 -19.95
N HIS A 21 10.24 -5.28 -19.00
CA HIS A 21 10.29 -6.69 -18.62
C HIS A 21 10.39 -6.82 -17.11
N VAL A 22 9.56 -7.67 -16.50
CA VAL A 22 9.56 -7.89 -15.04
C VAL A 22 10.19 -9.23 -14.70
N PHE A 23 11.16 -9.22 -13.79
CA PHE A 23 11.81 -10.42 -13.27
C PHE A 23 11.41 -10.64 -11.81
N THR A 24 11.01 -11.86 -11.46
CA THR A 24 10.66 -12.20 -10.08
C THR A 24 11.10 -13.60 -9.70
N ALA A 25 11.29 -13.83 -8.40
CA ALA A 25 11.67 -15.14 -7.89
C ALA A 25 10.49 -16.14 -7.85
N HIS A 26 9.26 -15.63 -7.86
CA HIS A 26 8.03 -16.43 -7.86
C HIS A 26 6.86 -15.61 -8.38
N HIS A 27 6.01 -16.24 -9.19
CA HIS A 27 4.78 -15.67 -9.69
C HIS A 27 3.71 -16.75 -9.63
N ASP A 28 2.74 -16.57 -8.75
CA ASP A 28 1.56 -17.43 -8.68
C ASP A 28 0.50 -16.82 -9.60
N LYS A 29 0.22 -17.48 -10.73
CA LYS A 29 -0.78 -17.01 -11.69
C LYS A 29 -2.19 -16.92 -11.10
N ASN A 30 -2.45 -17.64 -10.01
CA ASN A 30 -3.72 -17.58 -9.29
C ASN A 30 -3.76 -16.46 -8.24
N ARG A 31 -2.61 -15.85 -7.92
CA ARG A 31 -2.47 -14.79 -6.92
C ARG A 31 -1.49 -13.73 -7.43
N CYS A 32 -1.90 -12.98 -8.44
CA CYS A 32 -1.08 -11.95 -9.06
C CYS A 32 -1.93 -10.75 -9.50
N PHE A 33 -1.26 -9.66 -9.91
CA PHE A 33 -1.92 -8.52 -10.52
C PHE A 33 -2.33 -8.87 -11.96
N GLU A 34 -3.52 -8.44 -12.38
CA GLU A 34 -4.07 -8.74 -13.70
C GLU A 34 -3.12 -8.32 -14.83
N GLU A 35 -2.45 -7.19 -14.67
CA GLU A 35 -1.50 -6.63 -15.64
C GLU A 35 -0.29 -7.54 -15.87
N THR A 36 0.05 -8.39 -14.90
CA THR A 36 1.16 -9.36 -14.99
C THR A 36 0.79 -10.64 -15.77
N VAL A 37 -0.49 -10.83 -16.08
CA VAL A 37 -1.00 -11.97 -16.87
C VAL A 37 -1.76 -11.54 -18.13
N ALA A 38 -2.23 -10.30 -18.20
CA ALA A 38 -2.93 -9.71 -19.34
C ALA A 38 -2.02 -9.47 -20.56
N GLY A 39 -0.70 -9.63 -20.40
CA GLY A 39 0.27 -9.45 -21.48
C GLY A 39 0.70 -7.99 -21.71
N THR A 40 0.40 -7.08 -20.78
CA THR A 40 0.84 -5.67 -20.84
C THR A 40 2.36 -5.56 -20.91
N PHE A 41 3.07 -6.43 -20.19
CA PHE A 41 4.52 -6.60 -20.24
C PHE A 41 4.87 -8.06 -19.90
N PRO A 42 5.99 -8.60 -20.43
CA PRO A 42 6.47 -9.93 -20.09
C PRO A 42 6.93 -10.03 -18.63
N VAL A 43 6.61 -11.18 -18.02
CA VAL A 43 7.06 -11.55 -16.67
C VAL A 43 7.86 -12.85 -16.76
N THR A 44 9.09 -12.86 -16.24
CA THR A 44 9.93 -14.06 -16.17
C THR A 44 10.24 -14.43 -14.74
N VAL A 45 10.08 -15.72 -14.46
CA VAL A 45 10.26 -16.27 -13.12
C VAL A 45 11.53 -17.13 -13.07
N TYR A 46 12.40 -16.85 -12.11
CA TYR A 46 13.58 -17.67 -11.84
C TYR A 46 13.61 -18.11 -10.37
N GLY A 47 14.14 -19.30 -10.08
CA GLY A 47 14.41 -19.67 -8.68
C GLY A 47 13.17 -20.04 -7.84
N SER A 48 12.04 -20.40 -8.47
CA SER A 48 10.84 -20.89 -7.74
C SER A 48 11.12 -22.06 -6.80
N PHE A 49 12.16 -22.86 -7.09
CA PHE A 49 12.59 -24.00 -6.27
C PHE A 49 13.28 -23.59 -4.95
N LEU A 50 13.78 -22.35 -4.84
CA LEU A 50 14.48 -21.89 -3.64
C LEU A 50 13.48 -21.65 -2.50
N PRO A 51 13.75 -22.14 -1.27
CA PRO A 51 12.79 -22.06 -0.17
C PRO A 51 12.55 -20.62 0.28
N ARG A 52 11.34 -20.33 0.77
CA ARG A 52 11.00 -19.03 1.41
C ARG A 52 11.58 -18.90 2.81
N HIS A 53 11.80 -20.03 3.48
CA HIS A 53 12.35 -20.12 4.83
C HIS A 53 12.93 -21.51 5.06
N VAL A 54 13.82 -21.63 6.03
CA VAL A 54 14.37 -22.91 6.48
C VAL A 54 13.85 -23.15 7.90
N PHE A 55 13.06 -24.21 8.10
CA PHE A 55 12.38 -24.50 9.38
C PHE A 55 11.60 -23.30 9.97
N TYR A 56 10.86 -22.57 9.13
CA TYR A 56 10.16 -21.32 9.48
C TYR A 56 11.05 -20.18 10.02
N ARG A 57 12.37 -20.29 9.86
CA ARG A 57 13.39 -19.29 10.21
C ARG A 57 14.11 -18.79 8.95
N LEU A 58 14.97 -17.78 9.13
CA LEU A 58 15.87 -17.27 8.08
C LEU A 58 15.17 -16.68 6.84
N HIS A 59 13.93 -16.19 6.98
CA HIS A 59 13.15 -15.58 5.89
C HIS A 59 13.95 -14.52 5.11
N ALA A 60 14.66 -13.63 5.80
CA ALA A 60 15.49 -12.60 5.17
C ALA A 60 16.64 -13.17 4.31
N LEU A 61 17.34 -14.20 4.82
CA LEU A 61 18.42 -14.84 4.08
C LEU A 61 17.87 -15.56 2.84
N CYS A 62 16.76 -16.27 2.99
CA CYS A 62 16.08 -16.91 1.86
C CYS A 62 15.63 -15.89 0.80
N ALA A 63 15.10 -14.74 1.21
CA ALA A 63 14.74 -13.66 0.30
C ALA A 63 15.97 -13.14 -0.47
N TYR A 64 17.10 -12.92 0.23
CA TYR A 64 18.36 -12.50 -0.40
C TYR A 64 18.84 -13.51 -1.43
N LEU A 65 18.91 -14.80 -1.07
CA LEU A 65 19.34 -15.87 -1.98
C LEU A 65 18.45 -15.96 -3.23
N ARG A 66 17.13 -15.79 -3.05
CA ARG A 66 16.15 -15.80 -4.16
C ARG A 66 16.37 -14.63 -5.10
N CYS A 67 16.53 -13.41 -4.59
CA CYS A 67 16.77 -12.22 -5.40
C CYS A 67 18.16 -12.26 -6.08
N LEU A 68 19.19 -12.76 -5.40
CA LEU A 68 20.51 -12.99 -5.99
C LEU A 68 20.45 -13.96 -7.16
N PHE A 69 19.71 -15.07 -7.02
CA PHE A 69 19.52 -16.03 -8.09
C PHE A 69 18.88 -15.39 -9.33
N VAL A 70 17.81 -14.61 -9.14
CA VAL A 70 17.18 -13.84 -10.23
C VAL A 70 18.19 -12.88 -10.88
N ALA A 71 18.95 -12.13 -10.08
CA ALA A 71 19.96 -11.18 -10.59
C ALA A 71 21.06 -11.88 -11.41
N PHE A 72 21.52 -13.05 -10.99
CA PHE A 72 22.48 -13.86 -11.77
C PHE A 72 21.86 -14.36 -13.08
N CYS A 73 20.61 -14.82 -13.09
CA CYS A 73 19.91 -15.19 -14.32
C CYS A 73 19.82 -13.99 -15.29
N VAL A 74 19.47 -12.80 -14.80
CA VAL A 74 19.45 -11.57 -15.62
C VAL A 74 20.86 -11.23 -16.13
N LEU A 75 21.89 -11.38 -15.30
CA LEU A 75 23.28 -11.09 -15.69
C LEU A 75 23.77 -12.00 -16.83
N PHE A 76 23.51 -13.30 -16.75
CA PHE A 76 24.09 -14.30 -17.66
C PHE A 76 23.19 -14.68 -18.84
N MET A 77 21.86 -14.66 -18.67
CA MET A 77 20.92 -15.16 -19.67
C MET A 77 20.28 -14.05 -20.52
N TRP A 78 20.38 -12.79 -20.10
CA TRP A 78 19.75 -11.66 -20.78
C TRP A 78 20.76 -10.67 -21.34
N ARG A 79 20.36 -9.99 -22.43
CA ARG A 79 21.08 -8.82 -22.94
C ARG A 79 21.02 -7.69 -21.90
N SER A 80 21.89 -6.70 -22.03
CA SER A 80 21.84 -5.52 -21.17
C SER A 80 20.52 -4.77 -21.35
N PHE A 81 20.04 -4.19 -20.26
CA PHE A 81 18.94 -3.23 -20.24
C PHE A 81 19.53 -1.83 -20.04
N ASP A 82 18.90 -0.80 -20.59
CA ASP A 82 19.36 0.58 -20.41
C ASP A 82 19.23 1.01 -18.93
N VAL A 83 18.09 0.65 -18.33
CA VAL A 83 17.77 0.91 -16.92
C VAL A 83 17.19 -0.36 -16.30
N ILE A 84 17.66 -0.72 -15.11
CA ILE A 84 17.06 -1.75 -14.26
C ILE A 84 16.55 -1.08 -12.99
N LEU A 85 15.26 -1.25 -12.73
CA LEU A 85 14.65 -0.93 -11.46
C LEU A 85 14.73 -2.15 -10.55
N ALA A 86 15.40 -2.00 -9.41
CA ALA A 86 15.49 -3.01 -8.36
C ALA A 86 14.67 -2.58 -7.14
N ASP A 87 13.85 -3.50 -6.62
CA ASP A 87 13.05 -3.32 -5.40
C ASP A 87 13.31 -4.44 -4.38
N GLN A 88 12.71 -4.32 -3.19
CA GLN A 88 12.85 -5.21 -2.02
C GLN A 88 14.24 -5.23 -1.39
N VAL A 89 15.26 -5.78 -2.06
CA VAL A 89 16.57 -6.04 -1.47
C VAL A 89 17.70 -5.49 -2.34
N SER A 90 18.57 -4.69 -1.74
CA SER A 90 19.66 -4.00 -2.45
C SER A 90 20.85 -4.89 -2.82
N VAL A 91 20.94 -6.10 -2.28
CA VAL A 91 22.06 -7.04 -2.53
C VAL A 91 22.22 -7.43 -4.00
N VAL A 92 21.19 -7.22 -4.83
CA VAL A 92 21.24 -7.46 -6.27
C VAL A 92 21.99 -6.37 -7.04
N VAL A 93 22.08 -5.15 -6.50
CA VAL A 93 22.64 -3.97 -7.18
C VAL A 93 24.07 -4.21 -7.68
N PRO A 94 25.02 -4.75 -6.87
CA PRO A 94 26.38 -4.99 -7.35
C PRO A 94 26.45 -5.95 -8.54
N ILE A 95 25.60 -6.98 -8.57
CA ILE A 95 25.55 -7.99 -9.64
C ILE A 95 25.02 -7.36 -10.92
N LEU A 96 23.93 -6.59 -10.83
CA LEU A 96 23.32 -5.94 -11.98
C LEU A 96 24.25 -4.91 -12.62
N LYS A 97 25.08 -4.22 -11.81
CA LYS A 97 26.08 -3.25 -12.29
C LYS A 97 27.30 -3.87 -12.97
N LEU A 98 27.48 -5.20 -12.94
CA LEU A 98 28.56 -5.85 -13.70
C LEU A 98 28.37 -5.67 -15.21
N LYS A 99 27.14 -5.47 -15.70
CA LYS A 99 26.88 -4.96 -17.05
C LYS A 99 27.05 -3.45 -17.06
N ARG A 100 28.25 -2.95 -17.43
CA ARG A 100 28.60 -1.51 -17.37
C ARG A 100 27.67 -0.56 -18.13
N SER A 101 26.97 -1.03 -19.16
CA SER A 101 26.02 -0.23 -19.92
C SER A 101 24.67 -0.05 -19.21
N THR A 102 24.40 -0.85 -18.18
CA THR A 102 23.15 -0.82 -17.43
C THR A 102 23.23 0.20 -16.29
N LYS A 103 22.15 0.95 -16.09
CA LYS A 103 21.97 1.84 -14.96
C LYS A 103 20.98 1.25 -13.96
N VAL A 104 21.33 1.24 -12.68
CA VAL A 104 20.53 0.59 -11.65
C VAL A 104 19.89 1.63 -10.75
N VAL A 105 18.55 1.69 -10.80
CA VAL A 105 17.72 2.49 -9.90
C VAL A 105 17.23 1.58 -8.79
N PHE A 106 17.51 1.93 -7.54
CA PHE A 106 17.03 1.18 -6.39
C PHE A 106 15.86 1.91 -5.74
N TYR A 107 14.69 1.26 -5.67
CA TYR A 107 13.51 1.81 -5.03
C TYR A 107 13.38 1.26 -3.60
N CYS A 108 13.74 2.10 -2.63
CA CYS A 108 13.63 1.80 -1.21
C CYS A 108 12.23 2.17 -0.70
N HIS A 109 11.36 1.17 -0.52
CA HIS A 109 10.04 1.39 0.07
C HIS A 109 10.11 1.77 1.55
N PHE A 110 11.02 1.13 2.28
CA PHE A 110 11.40 1.40 3.65
C PHE A 110 12.67 0.59 3.96
N PRO A 111 13.61 1.05 4.81
CA PRO A 111 14.81 0.28 5.12
C PRO A 111 14.49 -1.07 5.80
N ASP A 112 15.05 -2.18 5.29
CA ASP A 112 14.80 -3.52 5.84
C ASP A 112 15.31 -3.64 7.29
N LEU A 113 16.38 -2.92 7.62
CA LEU A 113 16.91 -2.79 8.98
C LEU A 113 15.82 -2.47 10.01
N LEU A 114 14.81 -1.68 9.64
CA LEU A 114 13.72 -1.26 10.53
C LEU A 114 12.50 -2.19 10.48
N LEU A 115 12.39 -3.05 9.46
CA LEU A 115 11.31 -4.04 9.36
C LEU A 115 11.54 -5.27 10.25
N ALA A 116 12.79 -5.48 10.69
CA ALA A 116 13.14 -6.57 11.60
C ALA A 116 12.93 -6.18 13.07
N GLN A 117 12.15 -6.97 13.81
CA GLN A 117 12.07 -6.84 15.27
C GLN A 117 13.42 -7.23 15.90
N HIS A 118 14.17 -6.26 16.43
CA HIS A 118 15.46 -6.47 17.12
C HIS A 118 15.30 -6.95 18.57
N SER A 119 14.36 -7.86 18.81
CA SER A 119 13.89 -8.23 20.15
C SER A 119 14.91 -9.00 21.01
N THR A 120 15.91 -9.65 20.41
CA THR A 120 16.91 -10.45 21.14
C THR A 120 18.34 -10.16 20.68
N PHE A 121 19.33 -10.39 21.56
CA PHE A 121 20.75 -10.19 21.26
C PHE A 121 21.23 -11.06 20.09
N ILE A 122 20.80 -12.33 20.05
CA ILE A 122 21.14 -13.27 18.96
C ILE A 122 20.60 -12.77 17.62
N ARG A 123 19.35 -12.28 17.59
CA ARG A 123 18.75 -11.73 16.36
C ARG A 123 19.47 -10.47 15.89
N ARG A 124 19.91 -9.61 16.82
CA ARG A 124 20.77 -8.46 16.51
C ARG A 124 22.11 -8.88 15.91
N MET A 125 22.80 -9.88 16.47
CA MET A 125 24.08 -10.36 15.93
C MET A 125 23.93 -10.98 14.54
N TYR A 126 22.88 -11.78 14.31
CA TYR A 126 22.57 -12.36 13.00
C TYR A 126 22.27 -11.28 11.95
N ARG A 127 21.63 -10.18 12.36
CA ARG A 127 21.12 -9.17 11.44
C ARG A 127 22.18 -8.11 11.07
N LYS A 128 23.10 -7.77 11.99
CA LYS A 128 24.25 -6.88 11.75
C LYS A 128 24.96 -7.05 10.39
N PRO A 129 25.39 -8.26 9.98
CA PRO A 129 26.07 -8.42 8.68
C PRO A 129 25.12 -8.15 7.50
N ILE A 130 23.84 -8.49 7.62
CA ILE A 130 22.84 -8.22 6.58
C ILE A 130 22.61 -6.72 6.46
N ASP A 131 22.46 -6.02 7.58
CA ASP A 131 22.22 -4.57 7.60
C ASP A 131 23.42 -3.79 7.04
N TYR A 132 24.64 -4.23 7.35
CA TYR A 132 25.86 -3.67 6.76
C TYR A 132 25.90 -3.87 5.23
N VAL A 133 25.55 -5.07 4.77
CA VAL A 133 25.47 -5.36 3.33
C VAL A 133 24.36 -4.52 2.68
N GLU A 134 23.21 -4.37 3.31
CA GLU A 134 22.10 -3.56 2.81
C GLU A 134 22.53 -2.12 2.58
N GLU A 135 23.17 -1.49 3.57
CA GLU A 135 23.64 -0.10 3.47
C GLU A 135 24.65 0.08 2.32
N ILE A 136 25.67 -0.78 2.28
CA ILE A 136 26.71 -0.71 1.25
C ILE A 136 26.13 -0.93 -0.15
N THR A 137 25.32 -1.97 -0.34
CA THR A 137 24.77 -2.32 -1.66
C THR A 137 23.72 -1.33 -2.14
N THR A 138 22.96 -0.72 -1.22
CA THR A 138 22.05 0.39 -1.54
C THR A 138 22.81 1.59 -2.08
N GLY A 139 23.95 1.94 -1.46
CA GLY A 139 24.81 3.04 -1.90
C GLY A 139 25.50 2.83 -3.24
N MET A 140 25.43 1.64 -3.83
CA MET A 140 26.01 1.35 -5.15
C MET A 140 25.07 1.67 -6.31
N ALA A 141 23.78 1.92 -6.04
CA ALA A 141 22.80 2.28 -7.06
C ALA A 141 23.17 3.61 -7.75
N ASP A 142 22.83 3.74 -9.03
CA ASP A 142 23.03 4.99 -9.78
C ASP A 142 22.03 6.07 -9.34
N LEU A 143 20.84 5.65 -8.89
CA LEU A 143 19.85 6.49 -8.24
C LEU A 143 19.11 5.69 -7.16
N ILE A 144 18.84 6.34 -6.03
CA ILE A 144 18.01 5.79 -4.96
C ILE A 144 16.71 6.57 -4.90
N LEU A 145 15.60 5.85 -4.96
CA LEU A 145 14.24 6.39 -4.86
C LEU A 145 13.59 5.96 -3.56
N VAL A 146 12.80 6.85 -2.96
CA VAL A 146 11.96 6.57 -1.79
C VAL A 146 10.53 7.05 -2.03
N ASN A 147 9.56 6.46 -1.33
CA ASN A 147 8.14 6.73 -1.54
C ASN A 147 7.60 7.99 -0.84
N SER A 148 8.38 8.64 0.02
CA SER A 148 7.95 9.81 0.80
C SER A 148 9.16 10.55 1.41
N ASN A 149 8.99 11.81 1.81
CA ASN A 149 10.01 12.55 2.58
C ASN A 149 10.21 11.95 3.99
N PHE A 150 9.16 11.35 4.56
CA PHE A 150 9.24 10.59 5.80
C PHE A 150 10.21 9.41 5.64
N THR A 151 10.06 8.63 4.57
CA THR A 151 11.00 7.55 4.25
C THR A 151 12.38 8.09 3.91
N ALA A 152 12.51 9.24 3.23
CA ALA A 152 13.80 9.89 2.98
C ALA A 152 14.53 10.26 4.28
N SER A 153 13.80 10.81 5.25
CA SER A 153 14.32 11.17 6.57
C SER A 153 14.69 9.93 7.37
N THR A 154 13.85 8.89 7.29
CA THR A 154 14.12 7.59 7.89
C THR A 154 15.39 6.97 7.29
N PHE A 155 15.53 6.98 5.96
CA PHE A 155 16.70 6.50 5.23
C PHE A 155 17.98 7.17 5.73
N ALA A 156 18.01 8.50 5.83
CA ALA A 156 19.17 9.23 6.35
C ALA A 156 19.46 8.89 7.84
N ASN A 157 18.42 8.62 8.62
CA ASN A 157 18.57 8.20 10.00
C ASN A 157 19.04 6.76 10.18
N THR A 158 18.72 5.89 9.23
CA THR A 158 19.07 4.47 9.26
C THR A 158 20.47 4.23 8.68
N PHE A 159 20.75 4.77 7.50
CA PHE A 159 21.99 4.57 6.76
C PHE A 159 22.97 5.71 7.02
N LYS A 160 23.57 5.70 8.21
CA LYS A 160 24.47 6.76 8.69
C LYS A 160 25.74 6.92 7.86
N TYR A 161 26.26 5.84 7.28
CA TYR A 161 27.43 5.92 6.42
C TYR A 161 27.09 6.57 5.07
N LEU A 162 25.94 6.23 4.49
CA LEU A 162 25.46 6.89 3.27
C LEU A 162 25.13 8.36 3.52
N ASP A 163 24.49 8.66 4.65
CA ASP A 163 24.16 10.02 5.06
C ASP A 163 25.42 10.88 5.21
N ALA A 164 26.46 10.36 5.90
CA ALA A 164 27.75 11.02 6.07
C ALA A 164 28.49 11.27 4.75
N LYS A 165 28.22 10.46 3.71
CA LYS A 165 28.74 10.67 2.35
C LYS A 165 27.92 11.67 1.53
N GLY A 166 26.87 12.26 2.10
CA GLY A 166 25.99 13.19 1.40
C GLY A 166 25.02 12.51 0.42
N VAL A 167 24.84 11.19 0.51
CA VAL A 167 23.86 10.47 -0.33
C VAL A 167 22.46 10.86 0.14
N ARG A 168 21.63 11.36 -0.78
CA ARG A 168 20.24 11.74 -0.51
C ARG A 168 19.34 11.07 -1.54
N PRO A 169 18.37 10.24 -1.12
CA PRO A 169 17.44 9.62 -2.06
C PRO A 169 16.48 10.67 -2.64
N ALA A 170 16.10 10.51 -3.90
CA ALA A 170 15.04 11.31 -4.49
C ALA A 170 13.67 10.73 -4.10
N VAL A 171 12.72 11.62 -3.82
CA VAL A 171 11.35 11.21 -3.47
C VAL A 171 10.56 11.00 -4.75
N LEU A 172 10.08 9.78 -4.96
CA LEU A 172 9.13 9.44 -6.01
C LEU A 172 7.91 8.79 -5.36
N TYR A 173 6.86 9.58 -5.18
CA TYR A 173 5.63 9.09 -4.58
C TYR A 173 4.96 8.03 -5.47
N PRO A 174 4.34 7.01 -4.89
CA PRO A 174 3.47 6.08 -5.61
C PRO A 174 2.35 6.80 -6.36
N ALA A 175 2.15 6.45 -7.63
CA ALA A 175 1.04 6.97 -8.43
C ALA A 175 -0.27 6.25 -8.07
N VAL A 176 -1.39 6.97 -8.20
CA VAL A 176 -2.73 6.40 -8.13
C VAL A 176 -3.43 6.68 -9.46
N ASN A 177 -4.07 5.65 -10.03
CA ASN A 177 -4.92 5.85 -11.19
C ASN A 177 -6.14 6.68 -10.79
N VAL A 178 -6.14 7.95 -11.17
CA VAL A 178 -7.23 8.90 -10.92
C VAL A 178 -8.42 8.62 -11.84
N ASP A 179 -8.19 8.10 -13.04
CA ASP A 179 -9.22 7.93 -14.07
C ASP A 179 -10.19 6.76 -13.76
N GLN A 180 -9.89 5.96 -12.73
CA GLN A 180 -10.77 4.89 -12.26
C GLN A 180 -11.97 5.38 -11.43
N PHE A 181 -12.02 6.68 -11.07
CA PHE A 181 -13.09 7.26 -10.25
C PHE A 181 -13.78 8.42 -10.96
N ASN A 182 -15.10 8.32 -11.08
CA ASN A 182 -15.96 9.40 -11.53
C ASN A 182 -16.35 10.30 -10.34
N GLU A 183 -16.76 11.53 -10.64
CA GLU A 183 -17.33 12.41 -9.60
C GLU A 183 -18.62 11.77 -9.03
N PRO A 184 -18.72 11.60 -7.71
CA PRO A 184 -19.87 10.94 -7.10
C PRO A 184 -21.11 11.84 -7.16
N SER A 185 -22.26 11.27 -7.51
CA SER A 185 -23.55 11.97 -7.51
C SER A 185 -24.18 12.07 -6.11
N SER A 186 -23.82 11.17 -5.20
CA SER A 186 -24.22 11.16 -3.80
C SER A 186 -23.28 10.29 -2.97
N PHE A 187 -23.39 10.37 -1.65
CA PHE A 187 -22.70 9.48 -0.72
C PHE A 187 -23.63 9.00 0.38
N LYS A 188 -23.31 7.83 0.93
CA LYS A 188 -23.95 7.26 2.11
C LYS A 188 -23.27 7.81 3.35
N LEU A 189 -24.00 7.90 4.46
CA LEU A 189 -23.44 8.20 5.78
C LEU A 189 -22.64 7.00 6.30
N ASN A 190 -21.54 6.70 5.63
CA ASN A 190 -20.69 5.55 5.85
C ASN A 190 -19.24 5.99 5.97
N PHE A 191 -18.58 5.57 7.04
CA PHE A 191 -17.14 5.67 7.19
C PHE A 191 -16.51 4.37 6.69
N LEU A 192 -15.40 4.49 5.98
CA LEU A 192 -14.74 3.35 5.35
C LEU A 192 -13.30 3.22 5.85
N SER A 193 -12.91 2.03 6.34
CA SER A 193 -11.52 1.69 6.61
C SER A 193 -11.12 0.55 5.68
N ILE A 194 -10.12 0.78 4.82
CA ILE A 194 -9.57 -0.25 3.92
C ILE A 194 -8.15 -0.58 4.36
N ASN A 195 -7.97 -1.72 5.02
CA ASN A 195 -6.67 -2.17 5.51
C ASN A 195 -6.62 -3.70 5.54
N ARG A 196 -5.41 -4.26 5.65
CA ARG A 196 -5.25 -5.67 6.05
C ARG A 196 -5.56 -5.82 7.53
N PHE A 197 -6.04 -7.00 7.94
CA PHE A 197 -6.22 -7.34 9.35
C PHE A 197 -4.88 -7.65 10.04
N GLU A 198 -4.05 -6.62 10.18
CA GLU A 198 -2.77 -6.67 10.90
C GLU A 198 -2.85 -5.70 12.08
N ARG A 199 -2.40 -6.09 13.28
CA ARG A 199 -2.56 -5.26 14.50
C ARG A 199 -1.91 -3.88 14.37
N LYS A 200 -0.80 -3.78 13.63
CA LYS A 200 -0.11 -2.51 13.32
C LYS A 200 -0.97 -1.50 12.55
N LYS A 201 -2.02 -1.93 11.87
CA LYS A 201 -2.95 -1.05 11.13
C LYS A 201 -3.94 -0.35 12.06
N ASN A 202 -4.00 -0.76 13.33
CA ASN A 202 -4.76 -0.11 14.39
C ASN A 202 -6.25 0.10 14.03
N ILE A 203 -6.90 -0.91 13.43
CA ILE A 203 -8.31 -0.83 13.03
C ILE A 203 -9.22 -0.64 14.26
N GLN A 204 -8.78 -1.10 15.43
CA GLN A 204 -9.45 -0.88 16.72
C GLN A 204 -9.73 0.61 16.97
N LEU A 205 -8.82 1.51 16.60
CA LEU A 205 -9.02 2.96 16.72
C LEU A 205 -10.24 3.45 15.94
N ALA A 206 -10.47 2.94 14.73
CA ALA A 206 -11.65 3.30 13.94
C ALA A 206 -12.96 2.83 14.61
N ILE A 207 -12.95 1.63 15.19
CA ILE A 207 -14.10 1.07 15.92
C ILE A 207 -14.38 1.90 17.17
N SER A 208 -13.37 2.14 18.01
CA SER A 208 -13.52 2.92 19.25
C SER A 208 -13.91 4.38 18.99
N ALA A 209 -13.38 5.01 17.94
CA ALA A 209 -13.77 6.37 17.56
C ALA A 209 -15.24 6.43 17.09
N PHE A 210 -15.67 5.42 16.31
CA PHE A 210 -17.05 5.31 15.85
C PHE A 210 -18.02 4.96 17.00
N ALA A 211 -17.59 4.19 18.00
CA ALA A 211 -18.34 3.97 19.23
C ALA A 211 -18.52 5.26 20.02
N MET A 212 -17.44 6.02 20.19
CA MET A 212 -17.46 7.31 20.88
C MET A 212 -18.37 8.34 20.19
N LEU A 213 -18.43 8.32 18.86
CA LEU A 213 -19.34 9.15 18.08
C LEU A 213 -20.82 8.87 18.42
N HIS A 214 -21.15 7.63 18.81
CA HIS A 214 -22.49 7.18 19.20
C HIS A 214 -22.76 7.26 20.70
N SER A 215 -21.77 7.63 21.52
CA SER A 215 -21.94 7.79 22.96
C SER A 215 -22.90 8.95 23.29
N PRO A 216 -23.72 8.87 24.35
CA PRO A 216 -24.53 9.99 24.85
C PRO A 216 -23.71 11.24 25.22
N GLU A 217 -22.45 11.04 25.57
CA GLU A 217 -21.45 12.08 25.88
C GLU A 217 -20.71 12.56 24.63
N GLY A 218 -21.01 11.96 23.47
CA GLY A 218 -20.39 12.25 22.18
C GLY A 218 -20.61 13.67 21.70
N VAL A 219 -19.77 14.07 20.74
CA VAL A 219 -19.64 15.45 20.23
C VAL A 219 -20.93 15.95 19.55
N LEU A 220 -21.80 15.05 19.10
CA LEU A 220 -22.99 15.37 18.30
C LEU A 220 -24.29 15.21 19.10
N LYS A 221 -24.63 16.20 19.93
CA LYS A 221 -25.89 16.20 20.70
C LYS A 221 -27.17 16.46 19.88
N HIS A 222 -27.07 16.86 18.60
CA HIS A 222 -28.21 17.47 17.88
C HIS A 222 -28.45 17.00 16.42
N LYS A 223 -27.76 15.97 15.93
CA LYS A 223 -28.07 15.37 14.61
C LYS A 223 -28.33 13.87 14.72
N ASP A 224 -29.24 13.39 13.91
CA ASP A 224 -29.62 11.98 13.84
C ASP A 224 -28.49 11.14 13.20
N ILE A 225 -27.55 10.71 14.04
CA ILE A 225 -26.46 9.79 13.69
C ILE A 225 -26.92 8.33 13.61
N THR A 226 -28.22 8.04 13.78
CA THR A 226 -28.73 6.66 13.80
C THR A 226 -28.36 5.88 12.53
N ASN A 227 -28.34 6.54 11.38
CA ASN A 227 -28.04 5.95 10.08
C ASN A 227 -26.54 5.89 9.75
N ALA A 228 -25.66 6.40 10.62
CA ALA A 228 -24.22 6.30 10.40
C ALA A 228 -23.76 4.85 10.53
N SER A 229 -22.90 4.41 9.60
CA SER A 229 -22.32 3.07 9.59
C SER A 229 -20.80 3.11 9.40
N LEU A 230 -20.11 2.06 9.84
CA LEU A 230 -18.69 1.87 9.60
C LEU A 230 -18.50 0.58 8.77
N THR A 231 -17.81 0.67 7.64
CA THR A 231 -17.39 -0.50 6.86
C THR A 231 -15.90 -0.69 7.00
N ILE A 232 -15.50 -1.88 7.45
CA ILE A 232 -14.11 -2.32 7.52
C ILE A 232 -13.92 -3.34 6.42
N ALA A 233 -13.15 -2.99 5.40
CA ALA A 233 -12.97 -3.80 4.21
C ALA A 233 -11.50 -4.17 3.99
N VAL A 234 -11.28 -5.39 3.52
CA VAL A 234 -9.97 -5.83 3.05
C VAL A 234 -10.05 -6.06 1.56
N LEU A 235 -9.14 -5.43 0.82
CA LEU A 235 -9.00 -5.68 -0.60
C LEU A 235 -8.60 -7.14 -0.82
N LYS A 236 -9.40 -7.85 -1.62
CA LYS A 236 -9.03 -9.15 -2.17
C LYS A 236 -7.74 -8.95 -2.97
N LEU A 237 -6.68 -9.66 -2.61
CA LEU A 237 -5.58 -9.88 -3.55
C LEU A 237 -6.21 -10.68 -4.70
N PHE A 238 -6.40 -10.01 -5.85
CA PHE A 238 -7.32 -10.33 -6.93
C PHE A 238 -7.36 -11.79 -7.40
N TYR A 239 -8.54 -12.19 -7.92
CA TYR A 239 -8.72 -13.29 -8.87
C TYR A 239 -9.44 -12.80 -10.13
N SER A 240 -9.07 -13.39 -11.27
CA SER A 240 -9.73 -13.34 -12.57
C SER A 240 -11.20 -13.81 -12.48
N LEU A 241 -12.11 -13.06 -13.09
CA LEU A 241 -13.42 -13.54 -13.55
C LEU A 241 -13.44 -13.49 -15.08
N SER A 242 -12.62 -14.30 -15.74
CA SER A 242 -12.99 -14.76 -17.08
C SER A 242 -14.05 -15.85 -16.92
N THR A 243 -15.30 -15.49 -17.23
CA THR A 243 -16.52 -16.33 -17.39
C THR A 243 -17.53 -16.27 -16.25
N ILE A 244 -18.32 -15.19 -16.18
CA ILE A 244 -19.75 -15.32 -15.85
C ILE A 244 -20.52 -14.53 -16.90
N SER A 245 -21.16 -15.28 -17.80
CA SER A 245 -22.18 -14.78 -18.72
C SER A 245 -23.34 -14.15 -17.95
N ARG A 246 -24.04 -13.22 -18.60
CA ARG A 246 -25.02 -12.24 -18.09
C ARG A 246 -26.30 -12.76 -17.38
N ASP A 247 -26.39 -14.00 -16.91
CA ASP A 247 -27.70 -14.60 -16.57
C ASP A 247 -27.94 -15.01 -15.11
N PHE A 248 -27.33 -14.34 -14.11
CA PHE A 248 -27.66 -14.65 -12.70
C PHE A 248 -27.98 -13.42 -11.85
N VAL A 249 -28.99 -12.66 -12.29
CA VAL A 249 -29.81 -11.82 -11.42
C VAL A 249 -31.17 -12.50 -11.29
N ARG A 250 -31.35 -13.36 -10.28
CA ARG A 250 -32.62 -13.64 -9.58
C ARG A 250 -32.48 -14.87 -8.67
N SER A 251 -32.72 -14.63 -7.38
CA SER A 251 -33.35 -15.52 -6.40
C SER A 251 -32.58 -15.53 -5.09
N ALA A 252 -33.30 -15.17 -4.04
CA ALA A 252 -32.85 -15.04 -2.67
C ALA A 252 -32.80 -16.40 -1.93
N GLU A 253 -32.18 -16.32 -0.74
CA GLU A 253 -32.47 -17.08 0.49
C GLU A 253 -32.13 -18.58 0.63
N SER A 254 -31.52 -18.84 1.79
CA SER A 254 -31.40 -20.11 2.53
C SER A 254 -30.23 -21.07 2.24
N ALA A 255 -29.72 -21.62 3.34
CA ALA A 255 -28.86 -22.80 3.51
C ALA A 255 -27.35 -22.70 3.22
N GLN A 256 -26.62 -22.38 4.30
CA GLN A 256 -25.46 -23.09 4.84
C GLN A 256 -25.04 -24.39 4.11
N SER A 257 -23.86 -24.42 3.49
CA SER A 257 -22.96 -25.58 3.52
C SER A 257 -21.54 -25.23 3.07
N CYS A 258 -20.60 -25.89 3.72
CA CYS A 258 -19.17 -25.67 3.73
C CYS A 258 -18.50 -26.12 2.42
N SER A 259 -17.73 -25.23 1.78
CA SER A 259 -16.51 -25.55 1.00
C SER A 259 -16.01 -24.31 0.25
N LEU A 260 -15.42 -23.33 0.94
CA LEU A 260 -14.83 -22.18 0.25
C LEU A 260 -13.40 -21.92 0.74
N ILE A 261 -12.48 -22.37 -0.11
CA ILE A 261 -11.07 -21.99 -0.18
C ILE A 261 -11.04 -20.47 -0.39
N ASP A 262 -10.91 -19.74 0.72
CA ASP A 262 -11.04 -18.28 0.81
C ASP A 262 -9.67 -17.66 0.55
N HIS A 263 -9.46 -17.13 -0.66
CA HIS A 263 -8.15 -16.63 -1.12
C HIS A 263 -8.26 -15.16 -1.54
N GLY A 264 -7.90 -14.27 -0.60
CA GLY A 264 -7.56 -12.87 -0.88
C GLY A 264 -7.80 -11.94 0.32
N GLY A 265 -6.87 -11.02 0.58
CA GLY A 265 -6.96 -10.00 1.64
C GLY A 265 -6.84 -10.56 3.06
N PHE A 266 -7.92 -11.18 3.52
CA PHE A 266 -7.97 -12.05 4.69
C PHE A 266 -7.45 -13.45 4.30
N ASP A 267 -6.21 -13.75 4.68
CA ASP A 267 -5.62 -15.06 4.46
C ASP A 267 -5.87 -15.93 5.71
N LYS A 268 -6.76 -16.93 5.62
CA LYS A 268 -7.06 -17.88 6.72
C LYS A 268 -5.83 -18.67 7.18
N ARG A 269 -4.78 -18.73 6.36
CA ARG A 269 -3.50 -19.38 6.72
C ARG A 269 -2.64 -18.46 7.60
N LEU A 270 -2.90 -17.16 7.59
CA LEU A 270 -2.24 -16.20 8.46
C LEU A 270 -3.04 -16.08 9.76
N LYS A 271 -2.53 -16.75 10.79
CA LYS A 271 -3.12 -16.78 12.13
C LYS A 271 -3.47 -15.38 12.66
N GLU A 272 -2.58 -14.40 12.46
CA GLU A 272 -2.81 -13.01 12.87
C GLU A 272 -4.06 -12.39 12.23
N ASN A 273 -4.32 -12.62 10.94
CA ASN A 273 -5.50 -12.05 10.27
C ASN A 273 -6.79 -12.57 10.91
N VAL A 274 -6.83 -13.87 11.18
CA VAL A 274 -8.00 -14.55 11.75
C VAL A 274 -8.25 -14.08 13.18
N GLU A 275 -7.22 -14.11 14.03
CA GLU A 275 -7.33 -13.68 15.42
C GLU A 275 -7.71 -12.20 15.53
N TYR A 276 -7.09 -11.33 14.73
CA TYR A 276 -7.37 -9.90 14.82
C TYR A 276 -8.77 -9.54 14.32
N LEU A 277 -9.31 -10.25 13.32
CA LEU A 277 -10.71 -10.06 12.92
C LEU A 277 -11.67 -10.38 14.07
N GLU A 278 -11.47 -11.50 14.78
CA GLU A 278 -12.31 -11.86 15.91
C GLU A 278 -12.16 -10.85 17.07
N GLU A 279 -10.93 -10.42 17.38
CA GLU A 279 -10.69 -9.35 18.36
C GLU A 279 -11.44 -8.04 18.02
N LEU A 280 -11.55 -7.69 16.73
CA LEU A 280 -12.27 -6.51 16.27
C LEU A 280 -13.79 -6.66 16.37
N LYS A 281 -14.32 -7.88 16.14
CA LYS A 281 -15.75 -8.17 16.33
C LYS A 281 -16.12 -8.13 17.80
N ASP A 282 -15.31 -8.76 18.66
CA ASP A 282 -15.49 -8.75 20.11
C ASP A 282 -15.48 -7.30 20.65
N LEU A 283 -14.57 -6.45 20.14
CA LEU A 283 -14.56 -5.03 20.46
C LEU A 283 -15.86 -4.34 20.02
N ALA A 284 -16.33 -4.57 18.79
CA ALA A 284 -17.57 -3.98 18.30
C ALA A 284 -18.80 -4.40 19.12
N GLU A 285 -18.84 -5.64 19.60
CA GLU A 285 -19.88 -6.15 20.50
C GLU A 285 -19.81 -5.49 21.88
N LYS A 286 -18.61 -5.43 22.47
CA LYS A 286 -18.36 -4.78 23.76
C LYS A 286 -18.76 -3.30 23.76
N GLU A 287 -18.50 -2.60 22.67
CA GLU A 287 -18.84 -1.19 22.47
C GLU A 287 -20.31 -0.98 22.04
N GLY A 288 -21.09 -2.06 21.85
CA GLY A 288 -22.52 -1.98 21.54
C GLY A 288 -22.87 -1.46 20.13
N ILE A 289 -21.92 -1.53 19.19
CA ILE A 289 -22.05 -0.99 17.83
C ILE A 289 -21.90 -2.04 16.73
N SER A 290 -21.91 -3.33 17.09
CA SER A 290 -21.76 -4.45 16.16
C SER A 290 -22.78 -4.43 15.01
N ASN A 291 -24.02 -4.01 15.28
CA ASN A 291 -25.09 -3.86 14.27
C ASN A 291 -24.88 -2.70 13.28
N LYS A 292 -23.92 -1.79 13.55
CA LYS A 292 -23.56 -0.66 12.69
C LYS A 292 -22.24 -0.84 11.96
N ILE A 293 -21.52 -1.94 12.24
CA ILE A 293 -20.25 -2.26 11.60
C ILE A 293 -20.45 -3.38 10.59
N ARG A 294 -19.94 -3.17 9.38
CA ARG A 294 -19.86 -4.21 8.35
C ARG A 294 -18.41 -4.60 8.10
N PHE A 295 -18.07 -5.85 8.40
CA PHE A 295 -16.77 -6.44 8.06
C PHE A 295 -16.84 -7.13 6.70
N ILE A 296 -15.96 -6.74 5.79
CA ILE A 296 -15.78 -7.36 4.47
C ILE A 296 -14.37 -7.92 4.42
N THR A 297 -14.24 -9.24 4.54
CA THR A 297 -12.93 -9.92 4.60
C THR A 297 -12.24 -10.04 3.25
N SER A 298 -12.99 -9.82 2.16
CA SER A 298 -12.51 -9.91 0.79
C SER A 298 -13.44 -9.13 -0.14
N CYS A 299 -12.98 -8.01 -0.68
CA CYS A 299 -13.69 -7.28 -1.74
C CYS A 299 -12.91 -7.26 -3.04
N SER A 300 -13.59 -7.46 -4.17
CA SER A 300 -13.05 -7.21 -5.51
C SER A 300 -12.71 -5.73 -5.69
N THR A 301 -11.96 -5.40 -6.74
CA THR A 301 -11.63 -3.99 -7.03
C THR A 301 -12.82 -3.17 -7.47
N ALA A 302 -13.78 -3.77 -8.17
CA ALA A 302 -15.05 -3.12 -8.45
C ALA A 302 -15.80 -2.77 -7.15
N GLU A 303 -15.91 -3.72 -6.22
CA GLU A 303 -16.54 -3.47 -4.91
C GLU A 303 -15.76 -2.44 -4.09
N ARG A 304 -14.42 -2.53 -4.05
CA ARG A 304 -13.57 -1.54 -3.39
C ARG A 304 -13.81 -0.14 -3.95
N ASN A 305 -13.85 -0.01 -5.28
CA ASN A 305 -14.05 1.28 -5.93
C ASN A 305 -15.46 1.83 -5.67
N ALA A 306 -16.48 0.96 -5.61
CA ALA A 306 -17.82 1.32 -5.21
C ALA A 306 -17.86 1.82 -3.74
N LEU A 307 -17.25 1.07 -2.82
CA LEU A 307 -17.15 1.48 -1.41
C LEU A 307 -16.48 2.84 -1.24
N LEU A 308 -15.34 3.04 -1.92
CA LEU A 308 -14.64 4.32 -1.93
C LEU A 308 -15.52 5.43 -2.48
N SER A 309 -16.22 5.21 -3.60
CA SER A 309 -17.05 6.24 -4.25
C SER A 309 -18.32 6.57 -3.46
N GLU A 310 -18.84 5.63 -2.67
CA GLU A 310 -20.10 5.80 -1.94
C GLU A 310 -19.91 6.27 -0.49
N CYS A 311 -18.73 6.10 0.12
CA CYS A 311 -18.51 6.50 1.50
C CYS A 311 -18.52 8.03 1.67
N LEU A 312 -18.74 8.50 2.91
CA LEU A 312 -18.57 9.90 3.29
C LEU A 312 -17.09 10.24 3.41
N CYS A 313 -16.32 9.36 4.05
CA CYS A 313 -14.92 9.60 4.41
C CYS A 313 -14.20 8.26 4.62
N VAL A 314 -12.89 8.27 4.34
CA VAL A 314 -12.00 7.14 4.68
C VAL A 314 -11.30 7.41 6.00
N LEU A 315 -11.26 6.40 6.87
CA LEU A 315 -10.50 6.38 8.13
C LEU A 315 -9.19 5.62 7.92
N TYR A 316 -8.07 6.30 8.10
CA TYR A 316 -6.72 5.75 7.94
C TYR A 316 -5.97 5.76 9.27
N THR A 317 -6.13 4.68 10.02
CA THR A 317 -5.63 4.49 11.38
C THR A 317 -4.17 4.02 11.56
N PRO A 318 -3.43 3.53 10.55
CA PRO A 318 -2.03 3.13 10.75
C PRO A 318 -1.15 4.31 11.22
N LYS A 319 -0.34 4.07 12.26
CA LYS A 319 0.67 5.02 12.72
C LYS A 319 2.01 4.76 12.02
N ASP A 320 2.77 5.82 11.75
CA ASP A 320 4.12 5.76 11.17
C ASP A 320 4.17 4.95 9.85
N GLU A 321 3.06 4.96 9.10
CA GLU A 321 2.99 4.30 7.80
C GLU A 321 3.91 5.01 6.82
N HIS A 322 4.75 4.26 6.12
CA HIS A 322 5.78 4.82 5.23
C HIS A 322 5.22 5.72 4.13
N PHE A 323 4.05 5.35 3.58
CA PHE A 323 3.36 6.16 2.58
C PHE A 323 1.84 6.17 2.80
N GLY A 324 1.20 5.00 2.70
CA GLY A 324 -0.26 4.89 2.75
C GLY A 324 -0.92 5.25 1.42
N ILE A 325 -1.01 4.29 0.50
CA ILE A 325 -1.65 4.48 -0.80
C ILE A 325 -3.17 4.71 -0.70
N VAL A 326 -3.79 4.14 0.33
CA VAL A 326 -5.25 4.20 0.56
C VAL A 326 -5.75 5.64 0.72
N PRO A 327 -5.08 6.53 1.48
CA PRO A 327 -5.36 7.96 1.47
C PRO A 327 -5.44 8.56 0.05
N LEU A 328 -4.44 8.34 -0.81
CA LEU A 328 -4.46 8.88 -2.17
C LEU A 328 -5.58 8.29 -3.03
N GLU A 329 -5.89 7.01 -2.86
CA GLU A 329 -7.01 6.34 -3.54
C GLU A 329 -8.36 6.90 -3.11
N ALA A 330 -8.53 7.20 -1.82
CA ALA A 330 -9.71 7.87 -1.28
C ALA A 330 -9.85 9.30 -1.80
N MET A 331 -8.75 10.06 -1.79
CA MET A 331 -8.70 11.41 -2.35
C MET A 331 -9.02 11.38 -3.87
N ALA A 332 -8.49 10.39 -4.60
CA ALA A 332 -8.86 10.16 -5.99
C ALA A 332 -10.35 9.82 -6.15
N ALA A 333 -10.99 9.16 -5.18
CA ALA A 333 -12.43 8.91 -5.18
C ALA A 333 -13.28 10.11 -4.68
N TYR A 334 -12.73 11.33 -4.65
CA TYR A 334 -13.38 12.54 -4.14
C TYR A 334 -13.75 12.45 -2.66
N LYS A 335 -13.00 11.68 -1.86
CA LYS A 335 -13.31 11.49 -0.44
C LYS A 335 -12.29 12.18 0.47
N PRO A 336 -12.76 12.90 1.50
CA PRO A 336 -11.88 13.32 2.58
C PRO A 336 -11.30 12.11 3.31
N VAL A 337 -10.14 12.30 3.92
CA VAL A 337 -9.45 11.27 4.69
C VAL A 337 -9.19 11.77 6.11
N ILE A 338 -9.59 10.99 7.12
CA ILE A 338 -9.17 11.20 8.51
C ILE A 338 -8.03 10.22 8.76
N ALA A 339 -6.82 10.72 9.03
CA ALA A 339 -5.64 9.90 9.20
C ALA A 339 -4.84 10.25 10.46
N CYS A 340 -4.03 9.31 10.93
CA CYS A 340 -3.05 9.57 11.97
C CYS A 340 -2.03 10.64 11.50
N ASN A 341 -1.73 11.62 12.36
CA ASN A 341 -0.76 12.68 12.14
C ASN A 341 0.70 12.18 12.26
N SER A 342 1.05 11.17 11.47
CA SER A 342 2.36 10.52 11.49
C SER A 342 2.64 9.84 10.14
N GLY A 343 3.91 9.75 9.76
CA GLY A 343 4.32 9.03 8.54
C GLY A 343 3.90 9.73 7.23
N GLY A 344 3.75 8.94 6.17
CA GLY A 344 3.40 9.39 4.82
C GLY A 344 2.05 10.10 4.67
N PRO A 345 0.99 9.80 5.45
CA PRO A 345 -0.26 10.57 5.39
C PRO A 345 -0.08 12.09 5.62
N VAL A 346 0.92 12.50 6.40
CA VAL A 346 1.22 13.93 6.68
C VAL A 346 1.65 14.68 5.41
N GLU A 347 2.18 13.97 4.41
CA GLU A 347 2.62 14.58 3.15
C GLU A 347 1.50 14.68 2.10
N SER A 348 0.52 13.79 2.17
CA SER A 348 -0.58 13.72 1.20
C SER A 348 -1.84 14.45 1.65
N ILE A 349 -2.09 14.55 2.96
CA ILE A 349 -3.30 15.16 3.51
C ILE A 349 -2.99 16.57 4.01
N LYS A 350 -3.73 17.56 3.48
CA LYS A 350 -3.75 18.92 4.00
C LYS A 350 -4.84 19.04 5.06
N ASN A 351 -4.43 19.12 6.33
CA ASN A 351 -5.34 19.18 7.48
C ASN A 351 -6.37 20.31 7.32
N GLY A 352 -7.65 20.01 7.52
CA GLY A 352 -8.78 20.93 7.35
C GLY A 352 -9.15 21.25 5.90
N VAL A 353 -8.38 20.83 4.90
CA VAL A 353 -8.59 21.16 3.48
C VAL A 353 -8.94 19.93 2.64
N THR A 354 -8.20 18.82 2.79
CA THR A 354 -8.44 17.57 2.06
C THR A 354 -8.83 16.42 2.99
N GLY A 355 -8.89 16.69 4.29
CA GLY A 355 -9.05 15.69 5.33
C GLY A 355 -8.65 16.23 6.70
N PHE A 356 -8.53 15.35 7.68
CA PHE A 356 -8.04 15.69 9.02
C PHE A 356 -6.84 14.82 9.39
N LEU A 357 -5.82 15.45 9.97
CA LEU A 357 -4.70 14.76 10.60
C LEU A 357 -4.92 14.80 12.11
N CYS A 358 -5.10 13.63 12.70
CA CYS A 358 -5.49 13.46 14.09
C CYS A 358 -4.41 12.71 14.87
N ASP A 359 -4.29 12.99 16.17
CA ASP A 359 -3.58 12.07 17.05
C ASP A 359 -4.32 10.71 17.07
N PRO A 360 -3.61 9.59 17.29
CA PRO A 360 -4.20 8.24 17.20
C PRO A 360 -5.06 7.90 18.44
N THR A 361 -6.01 8.77 18.77
CA THR A 361 -6.93 8.66 19.89
C THR A 361 -8.37 8.58 19.39
N PRO A 362 -9.24 7.77 20.03
CA PRO A 362 -10.65 7.69 19.65
C PRO A 362 -11.36 9.05 19.65
N GLN A 363 -10.97 9.93 20.57
CA GLN A 363 -11.51 11.28 20.75
C GLN A 363 -11.29 12.14 19.51
N GLU A 364 -10.03 12.29 19.05
CA GLU A 364 -9.68 13.15 17.92
C GLU A 364 -10.33 12.63 16.61
N PHE A 365 -10.31 11.32 16.40
CA PHE A 365 -10.98 10.71 15.24
C PHE A 365 -12.49 10.92 15.31
N SER A 366 -13.11 10.74 16.48
CA SER A 366 -14.56 10.95 16.67
C SER A 366 -14.97 12.41 16.43
N LEU A 367 -14.17 13.37 16.90
CA LEU A 367 -14.34 14.81 16.64
C LEU A 367 -14.30 15.11 15.14
N ALA A 368 -13.29 14.60 14.42
CA ALA A 368 -13.17 14.77 12.98
C ALA A 368 -14.33 14.12 12.20
N MET A 369 -14.77 12.93 12.61
CA MET A 369 -15.95 12.27 12.05
C MET A 369 -17.20 13.13 12.28
N GLY A 370 -17.37 13.68 13.48
CA GLY A 370 -18.48 14.54 13.83
C GLY A 370 -18.54 15.82 12.99
N ASN A 371 -17.39 16.44 12.72
CA ASN A 371 -17.28 17.62 11.85
C ASN A 371 -17.83 17.34 10.44
N LEU A 372 -17.48 16.20 9.84
CA LEU A 372 -17.95 15.83 8.50
C LEU A 372 -19.46 15.53 8.46
N ILE A 373 -20.02 14.98 9.53
CA ILE A 373 -21.48 14.73 9.66
C ILE A 373 -22.24 16.05 9.82
N ASN A 374 -21.68 16.99 10.58
CA ASN A 374 -22.30 18.28 10.85
C ASN A 374 -22.35 19.16 9.60
N GLU A 375 -21.37 19.07 8.73
CA GLU A 375 -21.31 19.86 7.51
C GLU A 375 -21.10 18.97 6.26
N PRO A 376 -22.15 18.28 5.75
CA PRO A 376 -22.03 17.40 4.58
C PRO A 376 -21.53 18.11 3.33
N GLN A 377 -21.95 19.37 3.12
CA GLN A 377 -21.41 20.21 2.04
C GLN A 377 -19.92 20.51 2.24
N GLY A 378 -19.47 20.63 3.49
CA GLY A 378 -18.06 20.75 3.86
C GLY A 378 -17.29 19.49 3.49
N ALA A 379 -17.84 18.31 3.77
CA ALA A 379 -17.25 17.03 3.38
C ALA A 379 -17.11 16.89 1.85
N GLU A 380 -18.11 17.32 1.07
CA GLU A 380 -18.03 17.34 -0.40
C GLU A 380 -16.96 18.31 -0.92
N ARG A 381 -16.91 19.54 -0.38
CA ARG A 381 -15.88 20.52 -0.76
C ARG A 381 -14.49 19.96 -0.45
N MET A 382 -14.31 19.40 0.73
CA MET A 382 -13.07 18.75 1.17
C MET A 382 -12.70 17.58 0.24
N GLY A 383 -13.66 16.78 -0.17
CA GLY A 383 -13.48 15.69 -1.14
C GLY A 383 -13.05 16.16 -2.53
N ARG A 384 -13.61 17.26 -3.03
CA ARG A 384 -13.18 17.87 -4.30
C ARG A 384 -11.76 18.45 -4.21
N GLU A 385 -11.42 19.11 -3.10
CA GLU A 385 -10.05 19.58 -2.85
C GLU A 385 -9.06 18.41 -2.71
N ALA A 386 -9.49 17.33 -2.05
CA ALA A 386 -8.73 16.08 -1.96
C ALA A 386 -8.44 15.51 -3.35
N ARG A 387 -9.44 15.43 -4.24
CA ARG A 387 -9.25 15.00 -5.63
C ARG A 387 -8.27 15.89 -6.37
N ARG A 388 -8.45 17.21 -6.32
CA ARG A 388 -7.55 18.18 -6.97
C ARG A 388 -6.13 18.03 -6.46
N HIS A 389 -5.95 17.87 -5.16
CA HIS A 389 -4.64 17.68 -4.55
C HIS A 389 -4.02 16.35 -4.93
N SER A 390 -4.76 15.24 -4.90
CA SER A 390 -4.31 13.92 -5.35
C SER A 390 -3.96 13.92 -6.83
N PHE A 391 -4.74 14.61 -7.67
CA PHE A 391 -4.41 14.82 -9.07
C PHE A 391 -3.18 15.71 -9.24
N ALA A 392 -3.01 16.78 -8.47
CA ALA A 392 -1.85 17.65 -8.56
C ALA A 392 -0.57 16.96 -8.08
N LEU A 393 -0.64 16.20 -6.98
CA LEU A 393 0.41 15.27 -6.58
C LEU A 393 0.63 14.28 -7.72
N GLY A 394 -0.42 13.60 -8.17
CA GLY A 394 -0.42 12.67 -9.30
C GLY A 394 0.10 13.25 -10.61
N HIS A 395 -0.02 14.56 -10.87
CA HIS A 395 0.38 15.24 -12.11
C HIS A 395 1.80 15.79 -12.00
N PHE A 396 2.17 16.32 -10.82
CA PHE A 396 3.55 16.52 -10.43
C PHE A 396 4.32 15.18 -10.40
N LEU A 397 3.60 14.06 -10.21
CA LEU A 397 4.06 12.69 -10.31
C LEU A 397 3.90 12.07 -11.70
N LYS A 398 3.03 12.61 -12.58
CA LYS A 398 2.97 12.33 -14.03
C LYS A 398 4.09 13.05 -14.79
N LEU A 399 4.94 13.82 -14.11
CA LEU A 399 6.35 13.93 -14.51
C LEU A 399 7.04 12.59 -14.16
N THR A 400 6.54 11.56 -14.82
CA THR A 400 6.42 10.12 -14.48
C THR A 400 7.67 9.47 -13.92
N PHE A 401 7.50 8.25 -13.40
CA PHE A 401 8.59 7.27 -13.33
C PHE A 401 9.42 7.26 -14.63
N GLY A 402 8.78 7.47 -15.80
CA GLY A 402 9.41 7.72 -17.09
C GLY A 402 10.24 9.01 -17.21
N THR A 403 9.83 10.12 -16.60
CA THR A 403 10.66 11.34 -16.49
C THR A 403 11.80 11.15 -15.50
N VAL A 404 11.59 10.46 -14.37
CA VAL A 404 12.70 10.07 -13.49
C VAL A 404 13.65 9.13 -14.23
N VAL A 405 13.16 8.13 -14.94
CA VAL A 405 13.97 7.23 -15.78
C VAL A 405 14.68 8.00 -16.89
N LYS A 406 14.02 8.98 -17.54
CA LYS A 406 14.59 9.81 -18.61
C LYS A 406 15.60 10.83 -18.09
N GLU A 407 15.34 11.49 -16.97
CA GLU A 407 16.28 12.35 -16.28
C GLU A 407 17.44 11.55 -15.70
N THR A 408 17.18 10.35 -15.19
CA THR A 408 18.21 9.42 -14.71
C THR A 408 19.09 9.05 -15.89
N ALA A 409 18.51 8.54 -16.97
CA ALA A 409 19.19 8.26 -18.24
C ALA A 409 20.02 9.46 -18.68
N HIS A 410 19.45 10.66 -18.73
CA HIS A 410 20.16 11.87 -19.13
C HIS A 410 21.30 12.27 -18.16
N LYS A 411 21.05 12.24 -16.84
CA LYS A 411 22.04 12.53 -15.78
C LYS A 411 23.19 11.52 -15.75
N ILE A 412 23.01 10.32 -16.28
CA ILE A 412 23.99 9.23 -16.26
C ILE A 412 24.48 8.82 -17.66
N GLY A 413 24.18 9.60 -18.70
CA GLY A 413 24.76 9.49 -20.04
C GLY A 413 24.09 8.51 -20.99
N VAL A 414 22.82 8.17 -20.76
CA VAL A 414 21.97 7.34 -21.63
C VAL A 414 20.96 8.28 -22.32
N ASN A 415 20.94 8.27 -23.66
CA ASN A 415 20.07 9.13 -24.47
C ASN A 415 18.69 8.52 -24.70
#